data_AF-A0A0V7Z8Q6-F1
#
_entry.id   AF-A0A0V7Z8Q6-F1
#
_cell.length_a   1.000
_cell.length_b   1.000
_cell.length_c   1.000
_cell.angle_alpha   90.00
_cell.angle_beta   90.00
_cell.angle_gamma   90.00
#
_symmetry.space_group_name_H-M   'P 1'
#
loop_
_entity.id
_entity.type
_entity.pdbx_description
1 polymer ?
#
loop_
_entity_poly.entity_id
_entity_poly.type
_entity_poly.pdbx_seq_one_letter_code
_entity_poly.pdbx_strand_id
1 'polypeptide(L)'
;MNALIWLFDTVVQLFIYVLIASAVLSWLVAFNVVNVRNPIVAQIGEVLYRITEPVLRPIRNLLPNLGGVDISPIILILLLLFISRLLHEYAVPQAAIYVQ
;
A
#
# COMPACT_ATOMS: atom_id res chain seq x y z
N MET A 1 22.19 -13.34 0.24
CA MET A 1 20.72 -13.34 0.48
C MET A 1 20.19 -11.95 0.84
N ASN A 2 20.88 -11.21 1.71
CA ASN A 2 20.34 -9.98 2.33
C ASN A 2 20.03 -8.83 1.35
N ALA A 3 20.81 -8.64 0.29
CA ALA A 3 20.59 -7.52 -0.64
C ALA A 3 19.27 -7.64 -1.43
N LEU A 4 18.86 -8.87 -1.79
CA LEU A 4 17.59 -9.11 -2.50
C LEU A 4 16.38 -8.88 -1.58
N ILE A 5 16.47 -9.36 -0.34
CA ILE A 5 15.44 -9.14 0.68
C ILE A 5 15.30 -7.63 0.96
N TRP A 6 16.42 -6.94 1.13
CA TRP A 6 16.45 -5.49 1.32
C TRP A 6 15.82 -4.73 0.14
N LEU A 7 16.13 -5.12 -1.10
CA LEU A 7 15.55 -4.50 -2.29
C LEU A 7 14.04 -4.76 -2.33
N PHE A 8 13.60 -5.98 -2.04
CA PHE A 8 12.19 -6.33 -1.96
C PHE A 8 11.46 -5.48 -0.91
N ASP A 9 11.98 -5.38 0.32
CA ASP A 9 11.38 -4.58 1.38
C ASP A 9 11.31 -3.09 1.00
N THR A 10 12.35 -2.59 0.33
CA THR A 10 12.37 -1.22 -0.17
C THR A 10 11.24 -0.98 -1.16
N VAL A 11 11.04 -1.88 -2.12
CA VAL A 11 9.93 -1.79 -3.09
C VAL A 11 8.58 -1.88 -2.38
N VAL A 12 8.43 -2.79 -1.42
CA VAL A 12 7.20 -2.93 -0.61
C VAL A 12 6.91 -1.65 0.16
N GLN A 13 7.90 -1.05 0.84
CA GLN A 13 7.73 0.21 1.56
C GLN A 13 7.36 1.37 0.64
N LEU A 14 8.01 1.50 -0.51
CA LEU A 14 7.66 2.51 -1.52
C LEU A 14 6.20 2.36 -1.96
N PHE A 15 5.76 1.14 -2.23
CA PHE A 15 4.39 0.89 -2.62
C PHE A 15 3.38 1.17 -1.47
N ILE A 16 3.74 0.87 -0.21
CA ILE A 16 2.96 1.27 0.96
C ILE A 16 2.80 2.79 1.03
N TYR A 17 3.85 3.58 0.77
CA TYR A 17 3.71 5.04 0.73
C TYR A 17 2.77 5.51 -0.38
N VAL A 18 2.78 4.86 -1.55
CA VAL A 18 1.82 5.15 -2.63
C VAL A 18 0.39 4.82 -2.18
N LEU A 19 0.17 3.70 -1.51
CA LEU A 19 -1.14 3.34 -0.95
C LEU A 19 -1.63 4.35 0.08
N ILE A 20 -0.75 4.80 0.97
CA ILE A 20 -1.06 5.83 1.96
C ILE A 20 -1.41 7.14 1.25
N ALA A 21 -0.62 7.57 0.26
CA ALA A 21 -0.90 8.77 -0.51
C ALA A 21 -2.26 8.69 -1.24
N SER A 22 -2.58 7.53 -1.82
CA SER A 22 -3.87 7.25 -2.46
C SER A 22 -5.03 7.33 -1.47
N ALA A 23 -4.91 6.68 -0.30
CA ALA A 23 -5.93 6.70 0.75
C ALA A 23 -6.15 8.12 1.31
N VAL A 24 -5.06 8.82 1.63
CA VAL A 24 -5.11 10.22 2.12
C VAL A 24 -5.78 11.12 1.09
N LEU A 25 -5.37 11.05 -0.18
CA LEU A 25 -5.99 11.85 -1.24
C LEU A 25 -7.49 11.54 -1.37
N SER A 26 -7.88 10.26 -1.27
CA SER A 26 -9.29 9.87 -1.33
C SER A 26 -10.11 10.52 -0.20
N TRP A 27 -9.56 10.58 1.02
CA TRP A 27 -10.20 11.26 2.15
C TRP A 27 -10.22 12.78 1.98
N LEU A 28 -9.12 13.38 1.51
CA LEU A 28 -9.09 14.82 1.24
C LEU A 28 -10.16 15.22 0.21
N VAL A 29 -10.39 14.39 -0.82
CA VAL A 29 -11.46 14.61 -1.79
C VAL A 29 -12.84 14.36 -1.16
N ALA A 30 -13.03 13.24 -0.45
CA ALA A 30 -14.31 12.88 0.16
C ALA A 30 -14.80 13.89 1.19
N PHE A 31 -13.89 14.47 1.98
CA PHE A 31 -14.20 15.51 2.98
C PHE A 31 -14.14 16.93 2.41
N ASN A 32 -14.09 17.10 1.08
CA ASN A 32 -14.05 18.40 0.40
C ASN A 32 -12.88 19.31 0.83
N VAL A 33 -11.77 18.72 1.30
CA VAL A 33 -10.53 19.45 1.65
C VAL A 33 -9.79 19.88 0.38
N VAL A 34 -9.80 19.03 -0.66
CA VAL A 34 -9.22 19.34 -1.97
C VAL A 34 -10.24 19.12 -3.09
N ASN A 35 -10.08 19.85 -4.19
CA ASN A 35 -11.02 19.81 -5.31
C ASN A 35 -10.37 19.15 -6.54
N VAL A 36 -10.97 18.07 -7.04
CA VAL A 36 -10.55 17.35 -8.25
C VAL A 36 -10.68 18.19 -9.53
N ARG A 37 -11.36 19.33 -9.51
CA ARG A 37 -11.35 20.31 -10.61
C ARG A 37 -9.99 20.99 -10.76
N ASN A 38 -9.14 20.97 -9.74
CA ASN A 38 -7.77 21.40 -9.87
C ASN A 38 -6.99 20.38 -10.71
N PRO A 39 -6.42 20.76 -11.87
CA PRO A 39 -5.71 19.83 -12.75
C PRO A 39 -4.59 19.06 -12.07
N ILE A 40 -3.89 19.68 -11.11
CA ILE A 40 -2.79 19.04 -10.38
C ILE A 40 -3.32 17.92 -9.48
N VAL A 41 -4.41 18.19 -8.75
CA VAL A 41 -5.06 17.19 -7.87
C VAL A 41 -5.58 16.01 -8.69
N ALA A 42 -6.22 16.29 -9.84
CA ALA A 42 -6.71 15.26 -10.75
C ALA A 42 -5.57 14.38 -11.29
N GLN A 43 -4.47 14.99 -11.73
CA GLN A 43 -3.31 14.25 -12.27
C GLN A 43 -2.65 13.37 -11.20
N ILE A 44 -2.44 13.91 -10.00
CA ILE A 44 -1.89 13.11 -8.87
C ILE A 44 -2.83 11.95 -8.55
N GLY A 45 -4.14 12.22 -8.47
CA GLY A 45 -5.15 11.19 -8.22
C GLY A 45 -5.16 10.07 -9.26
N GLU A 46 -5.09 10.43 -10.55
CA GLU A 46 -5.05 9.47 -11.65
C GLU A 46 -3.78 8.62 -11.61
N VAL A 47 -2.61 9.21 -11.32
CA VAL A 47 -1.36 8.47 -11.18
C VAL A 47 -1.43 7.48 -10.02
N LEU A 48 -1.87 7.94 -8.85
CA LEU A 48 -2.03 7.08 -7.68
C LEU A 48 -3.01 5.94 -7.96
N TYR A 49 -4.17 6.25 -8.56
CA TYR A 49 -5.17 5.26 -8.93
C TYR A 49 -4.61 4.21 -9.90
N ARG A 50 -3.92 4.62 -10.97
CA ARG A 50 -3.34 3.67 -11.94
C ARG A 50 -2.31 2.74 -11.33
N ILE A 51 -1.52 3.23 -10.37
CA ILE A 51 -0.51 2.41 -9.69
C ILE A 51 -1.15 1.42 -8.73
N THR A 52 -2.18 1.84 -7.97
CA THR A 52 -2.75 1.03 -6.89
C THR A 52 -3.90 0.12 -7.32
N GLU A 53 -4.69 0.52 -8.33
CA GLU A 53 -5.92 -0.18 -8.73
C GLU A 53 -5.72 -1.65 -9.14
N PRO A 54 -4.66 -2.05 -9.86
CA PRO A 54 -4.46 -3.46 -10.20
C PRO A 54 -4.44 -4.41 -8.99
N VAL A 55 -3.99 -3.91 -7.82
CA VAL A 55 -3.87 -4.68 -6.58
C VAL A 55 -5.04 -4.39 -5.62
N LEU A 56 -5.56 -3.16 -5.61
CA LEU A 56 -6.70 -2.79 -4.78
C LEU A 56 -8.03 -3.34 -5.31
N ARG A 57 -8.23 -3.39 -6.64
CA ARG A 57 -9.51 -3.83 -7.24
C ARG A 57 -9.92 -5.24 -6.81
N PRO A 58 -9.04 -6.26 -6.85
CA PRO A 58 -9.39 -7.60 -6.37
C PRO A 58 -9.80 -7.58 -4.89
N ILE A 59 -9.10 -6.81 -4.05
CA ILE A 59 -9.40 -6.70 -2.62
C ILE A 59 -10.77 -6.04 -2.42
N ARG A 60 -11.02 -4.92 -3.10
CA ARG A 60 -12.30 -4.19 -3.03
C ARG A 60 -13.48 -5.06 -3.44
N ASN A 61 -13.31 -5.92 -4.44
CA ASN A 61 -14.35 -6.85 -4.90
C ASN A 61 -14.69 -7.95 -3.87
N LEU A 62 -13.78 -8.23 -2.93
CA LEU A 62 -14.00 -9.22 -1.86
C LEU A 62 -14.66 -8.61 -0.62
N LEU A 63 -14.66 -7.29 -0.49
CA LEU A 63 -15.19 -6.61 0.68
C LEU A 63 -16.69 -6.32 0.53
N PRO A 64 -17.45 -6.36 1.63
CA PRO A 64 -18.81 -5.81 1.63
C PRO A 64 -18.77 -4.30 1.37
N ASN A 65 -19.89 -3.73 0.91
CA ASN A 65 -19.98 -2.29 0.73
C ASN A 65 -20.00 -1.58 2.10
N LEU A 66 -18.94 -0.82 2.42
CA LEU A 66 -18.74 -0.16 3.72
C LEU A 66 -19.19 1.31 3.76
N GLY A 67 -20.16 1.70 2.94
CA GLY A 67 -20.74 3.04 3.02
C GLY A 67 -19.82 4.15 2.50
N GLY A 68 -19.10 3.88 1.41
CA GLY A 68 -18.34 4.89 0.66
C GLY A 68 -16.91 5.15 1.12
N VAL A 69 -16.47 4.55 2.23
CA VAL A 69 -15.06 4.57 2.65
C VAL A 69 -14.35 3.32 2.14
N ASP A 70 -13.32 3.52 1.33
CA ASP A 70 -12.50 2.41 0.83
C ASP A 70 -11.46 1.98 1.89
N ILE A 71 -11.68 0.84 2.52
CA ILE A 71 -10.72 0.25 3.47
C ILE A 71 -9.69 -0.66 2.79
N SER A 72 -9.82 -0.92 1.48
CA SER A 72 -8.93 -1.83 0.76
C SER A 72 -7.44 -1.45 0.85
N PRO A 73 -7.04 -0.15 0.91
CA PRO A 73 -5.63 0.21 1.13
C PRO A 73 -5.09 -0.29 2.47
N ILE A 74 -5.89 -0.24 3.54
CA ILE A 74 -5.47 -0.71 4.87
C ILE A 74 -5.22 -2.21 4.84
N ILE A 75 -6.14 -2.96 4.24
CA ILE A 75 -6.02 -4.42 4.11
C ILE A 75 -4.77 -4.79 3.30
N LEU A 76 -4.54 -4.10 2.17
CA LEU A 76 -3.36 -4.35 1.36
C LEU A 76 -2.06 -4.02 2.10
N ILE A 77 -2.01 -2.91 2.86
CA ILE A 77 -0.85 -2.56 3.68
C ILE A 77 -0.57 -3.67 4.70
N LEU A 78 -1.59 -4.16 5.40
CA LEU A 78 -1.43 -5.25 6.37
C LEU A 78 -0.90 -6.53 5.72
N LEU A 79 -1.41 -6.90 4.54
CA LEU A 79 -0.93 -8.05 3.78
C LEU A 79 0.52 -7.89 3.33
N LEU A 80 0.91 -6.72 2.84
CA LEU A 80 2.29 -6.42 2.42
C LEU A 80 3.27 -6.49 3.60
N LEU A 81 2.90 -5.92 4.75
CA LEU A 81 3.69 -5.99 5.97
C LEU A 81 3.83 -7.43 6.44
N PHE A 82 2.74 -8.20 6.41
CA PHE A 82 2.76 -9.62 6.76
C PHE A 82 3.70 -10.41 5.84
N ILE A 83 3.61 -10.23 4.52
CA ILE A 83 4.47 -10.93 3.54
C ILE A 83 5.95 -10.57 3.75
N SER A 84 6.28 -9.29 3.96
CA SER A 84 7.65 -8.87 4.25
C SER A 84 8.19 -9.54 5.51
N ARG A 85 7.41 -9.57 6.60
CA ARG A 85 7.78 -10.26 7.85
C ARG A 85 7.98 -11.76 7.64
N LEU A 86 7.04 -12.40 6.95
CA LEU A 86 7.06 -13.82 6.64
C LEU A 86 8.32 -14.20 5.85
N LEU A 87 8.69 -13.39 4.86
CA LEU A 87 9.90 -13.60 4.06
C LEU A 87 11.16 -13.50 4.92
N HIS A 88 11.26 -12.54 5.84
CA HIS A 88 12.40 -12.46 6.76
C HIS A 88 12.52 -13.70 7.65
N GLU A 89 11.42 -14.18 8.19
CA GLU A 89 11.40 -15.32 9.11
C GLU A 89 11.89 -16.62 8.43
N TYR A 90 11.53 -16.85 7.16
CA TYR A 90 11.92 -18.06 6.44
C TYR A 90 13.22 -17.92 5.63
N ALA A 91 13.55 -16.73 5.13
CA ALA A 91 14.72 -16.53 4.28
C ALA A 91 16.01 -16.21 5.08
N VAL A 92 15.88 -15.76 6.31
CA VAL A 92 17.01 -15.49 7.21
C VAL A 92 16.94 -16.46 8.39
N PRO A 93 17.83 -17.47 8.47
CA PRO A 93 17.85 -18.39 9.60
C PRO A 93 18.01 -17.61 10.91
N GLN A 94 17.09 -17.80 11.85
CA GLN A 94 17.08 -17.11 13.16
C GLN A 94 18.42 -17.26 13.90
N ALA A 95 19.14 -18.35 13.67
CA ALA A 95 20.48 -18.60 14.19
C ALA A 95 21.52 -17.52 13.81
N ALA A 96 21.32 -16.75 12.73
CA ALA A 96 22.20 -15.65 12.35
C ALA A 96 21.90 -14.33 13.10
N ILE A 97 20.71 -14.19 13.69
CA ILE A 97 20.26 -12.96 14.37
C ILE A 97 20.68 -12.98 15.86
N TYR A 98 20.80 -14.15 16.48
CA TYR A 98 21.17 -14.32 17.90
C TYR A 98 22.69 -14.42 18.15
N VAL A 99 23.53 -14.27 17.12
CA VAL A 99 25.00 -14.35 17.22
C VAL A 99 25.65 -12.97 17.06
N GLN A 100 24.87 -11.89 17.21
CA GLN A 100 25.35 -10.51 17.31
C GLN A 100 24.89 -9.88 18.62
#